data_AF-A0A923IQI1-F1
#
_entry.id   AF-A0A923IQI1-F1
#
_cell.length_a   1.000
_cell.length_b   1.000
_cell.length_c   1.000
_cell.angle_alpha   90.00
_cell.angle_beta   90.00
_cell.angle_gamma   90.00
#
_symmetry.space_group_name_H-M   'P 1'
#
loop_
_entity.id
_entity.type
_entity.pdbx_description
1 polymer ?
#
loop_
_entity_poly.entity_id
_entity_poly.type
_entity_poly.pdbx_seq_one_letter_code
_entity_poly.pdbx_strand_id
1 'polypeptide(L)'
;MGGARTGAMETRGMRMITHDFSPHFSADNMYKDLSSALNLAEKVGACLPAASISREMLRAVKIQGNGGMDSASVITVIERLADTVVKTKG
;
A
#
# COMPACT_ATOMS: atom_id res chain seq x y z
N MET A 1 11.52 -21.83 6.42
CA MET A 1 11.48 -20.90 7.57
C MET A 1 12.03 -19.56 7.09
N GLY A 2 11.17 -18.61 6.75
CA GLY A 2 11.60 -17.26 6.38
C GLY A 2 10.77 -16.27 7.19
N GLY A 3 11.43 -15.42 7.99
CA GLY A 3 10.78 -14.48 8.90
C GLY A 3 9.98 -13.35 8.23
N ALA A 4 9.84 -13.35 6.90
CA ALA A 4 9.14 -12.34 6.12
C ALA A 4 7.68 -12.72 5.77
N ARG A 5 7.23 -13.94 6.11
CA ARG A 5 5.88 -14.42 5.79
C ARG A 5 4.85 -13.70 6.66
N THR A 6 3.91 -12.99 6.03
CA THR A 6 2.75 -12.37 6.67
C THR A 6 1.48 -12.67 5.88
N GLY A 7 0.31 -12.67 6.52
CA GLY A 7 -0.97 -12.87 5.81
C GLY A 7 -1.23 -11.79 4.74
N ALA A 8 -0.71 -10.58 4.95
CA ALA A 8 -0.77 -9.52 3.95
C ALA A 8 0.06 -9.89 2.70
N MET A 9 1.26 -10.45 2.88
CA MET A 9 2.09 -10.89 1.76
C MET A 9 1.54 -12.13 1.05
N GLU A 10 0.89 -13.04 1.76
CA GLU A 10 0.24 -14.20 1.14
C GLU A 10 -0.91 -13.82 0.22
N THR A 11 -1.63 -12.75 0.56
CA THR A 11 -2.79 -12.29 -0.22
C THR A 11 -2.41 -11.28 -1.30
N ARG A 12 -1.48 -10.36 -1.00
CA ARG A 12 -1.12 -9.24 -1.89
C ARG A 12 0.13 -9.51 -2.73
N GLY A 13 1.03 -10.39 -2.27
CA GLY A 13 2.33 -10.60 -2.91
C GLY A 13 2.21 -11.04 -4.38
N MET A 14 1.32 -12.00 -4.66
CA MET A 14 1.09 -12.43 -6.05
C MET A 14 0.55 -11.29 -6.91
N ARG A 15 -0.43 -10.53 -6.40
CA ARG A 15 -1.04 -9.38 -7.10
C ARG A 15 -0.01 -8.30 -7.44
N MET A 16 0.92 -8.02 -6.53
CA MET A 16 2.01 -7.07 -6.76
C MET A 16 2.92 -7.54 -7.90
N ILE A 17 3.34 -8.80 -7.90
CA ILE A 17 4.28 -9.32 -8.90
C ILE A 17 3.61 -9.46 -10.28
N THR A 18 2.33 -9.88 -10.32
CA THR A 18 1.57 -10.02 -11.58
C THR A 18 0.95 -8.71 -12.06
N HIS A 19 1.07 -7.63 -11.28
CA HIS A 19 0.44 -6.34 -11.55
C HIS A 19 -1.09 -6.41 -11.74
N ASP A 20 -1.74 -7.33 -11.02
CA ASP A 20 -3.20 -7.42 -10.99
C ASP A 20 -3.76 -6.58 -9.84
N PHE A 21 -4.14 -5.35 -10.15
CA PHE A 21 -4.73 -4.41 -9.20
C PHE A 21 -6.25 -4.26 -9.37
N SER A 22 -6.92 -5.30 -9.86
CA SER A 22 -8.38 -5.37 -9.85
C SER A 22 -8.92 -5.11 -8.43
N PRO A 23 -9.98 -4.30 -8.28
CA PRO A 23 -10.37 -3.75 -6.99
C PRO A 23 -10.92 -4.83 -6.05
N HIS A 24 -10.16 -5.18 -5.00
CA HIS A 24 -10.64 -5.97 -3.87
C HIS A 24 -10.80 -5.09 -2.63
N PHE A 25 -9.76 -4.34 -2.28
CA PHE A 25 -9.84 -3.26 -1.31
C PHE A 25 -9.09 -2.05 -1.84
N SER A 26 -9.83 -1.01 -2.25
CA SER A 26 -9.26 0.10 -3.02
C SER A 26 -8.23 0.91 -2.23
N ALA A 27 -7.29 1.51 -2.95
CA ALA A 27 -6.32 2.45 -2.39
C ALA A 27 -7.02 3.64 -1.70
N ASP A 28 -8.15 4.11 -2.24
CA ASP A 28 -8.98 5.16 -1.63
C ASP A 28 -9.56 4.74 -0.27
N ASN A 29 -10.08 3.51 -0.17
CA ASN A 29 -10.62 2.99 1.09
C ASN A 29 -9.50 2.84 2.13
N MET A 30 -8.36 2.27 1.75
CA MET A 30 -7.23 2.13 2.69
C MET A 30 -6.64 3.49 3.09
N TYR A 31 -6.62 4.46 2.18
CA TYR A 31 -6.19 5.83 2.49
C TYR A 31 -7.11 6.50 3.51
N LYS A 32 -8.43 6.37 3.33
CA LYS A 32 -9.44 6.88 4.27
C LYS A 32 -9.26 6.28 5.67
N ASP A 33 -9.08 4.97 5.74
CA ASP A 33 -8.98 4.26 7.02
C ASP A 33 -7.69 4.64 7.77
N LEU A 34 -6.54 4.69 7.08
CA LEU A 34 -5.28 5.16 7.68
C LEU A 34 -5.34 6.63 8.08
N SER A 35 -6.02 7.48 7.30
CA SER A 35 -6.23 8.89 7.68
C SER A 35 -7.04 9.00 8.97
N SER A 36 -8.07 8.17 9.13
CA SER A 36 -8.88 8.13 10.35
C SER A 36 -8.09 7.63 11.55
N ALA A 37 -7.26 6.58 11.37
CA ALA A 37 -6.39 6.06 12.42
C ALA A 37 -5.35 7.10 12.87
N LEU A 38 -4.73 7.82 11.94
CA LEU A 38 -3.78 8.89 12.24
C LEU A 38 -4.44 10.07 12.96
N ASN A 39 -5.65 10.46 12.53
CA ASN A 39 -6.42 11.50 13.22
C ASN A 39 -6.77 11.10 14.66
N LEU A 40 -7.05 9.82 14.92
CA LEU A 40 -7.27 9.33 16.28
C LEU A 40 -5.97 9.33 17.09
N ALA A 41 -4.86 8.92 16.48
CA ALA A 41 -3.55 8.89 17.13
C ALA A 41 -3.13 10.28 17.64
N GLU A 42 -3.35 11.32 16.84
CA GLU A 42 -3.13 12.72 17.25
C GLU A 42 -3.95 13.10 18.50
N LYS A 43 -5.23 12.69 18.55
CA LYS A 43 -6.12 13.00 19.69
C LYS A 43 -5.68 12.32 20.99
N VAL A 44 -5.04 11.15 20.91
CA VAL A 44 -4.62 10.37 22.08
C VAL A 44 -3.13 10.49 22.36
N GLY A 45 -2.40 11.33 21.61
CA GLY A 45 -0.95 11.51 21.77
C GLY A 45 -0.11 10.29 21.38
N ALA A 46 -0.61 9.42 20.49
CA ALA A 46 0.11 8.24 20.02
C ALA A 46 0.90 8.52 18.73
N CYS A 47 2.13 8.04 18.65
CA CYS A 47 2.96 8.17 17.45
C CYS A 47 2.83 6.93 16.54
N LEU A 48 2.38 7.10 15.28
CA LEU A 48 2.22 6.01 14.32
C LEU A 48 3.05 6.22 13.03
N PRO A 49 4.40 6.22 13.11
CA PRO A 49 5.26 6.56 11.98
C PRO A 49 5.08 5.64 10.76
N ALA A 50 4.93 4.33 10.98
CA ALA A 50 4.74 3.36 9.89
C ALA A 50 3.39 3.58 9.15
N ALA A 51 2.34 3.95 9.88
CA ALA A 51 1.04 4.27 9.29
C ALA A 51 1.09 5.58 8.49
N SER A 52 1.83 6.58 8.97
CA SER A 52 2.05 7.84 8.25
C SER A 52 2.72 7.62 6.90
N ILE A 53 3.80 6.82 6.86
CA ILE A 53 4.49 6.48 5.62
C ILE A 53 3.54 5.71 4.69
N SER A 54 2.82 4.72 5.21
CA SER A 54 1.88 3.90 4.42
C SER A 54 0.75 4.73 3.82
N ARG A 55 0.20 5.70 4.57
CA ARG A 55 -0.80 6.65 4.08
C ARG A 55 -0.24 7.51 2.95
N GLU A 56 1.03 7.92 3.03
CA GLU A 56 1.65 8.74 1.97
C GLU A 56 1.85 7.96 0.68
N MET A 57 2.22 6.68 0.76
CA MET A 57 2.28 5.79 -0.41
C MET A 57 0.90 5.65 -1.07
N LEU A 58 -0.17 5.52 -0.28
CA LEU A 58 -1.53 5.49 -0.81
C LEU A 58 -1.98 6.81 -1.41
N ARG A 59 -1.57 7.94 -0.80
CA ARG A 59 -1.79 9.27 -1.35
C ARG A 59 -1.15 9.38 -2.73
N ALA A 60 0.10 8.91 -2.88
CA ALA A 60 0.80 8.91 -4.16
C ALA A 60 0.04 8.11 -5.23
N VAL A 61 -0.51 6.93 -4.90
CA VAL A 61 -1.38 6.17 -5.81
C VAL A 61 -2.63 6.98 -6.18
N LYS A 62 -3.30 7.57 -5.18
CA LYS A 62 -4.55 8.33 -5.38
C LYS A 62 -4.35 9.53 -6.31
N ILE A 63 -3.31 10.35 -6.11
CA ILE A 63 -3.08 11.55 -6.92
C ILE A 63 -2.75 11.23 -8.38
N GLN A 64 -2.33 10.00 -8.68
CA GLN A 64 -2.09 9.51 -10.04
C GLN A 64 -3.38 9.04 -10.73
N GLY A 65 -4.55 9.20 -10.09
CA GLY A 65 -5.84 8.74 -10.62
C GLY A 65 -6.15 7.27 -10.33
N ASN A 66 -5.27 6.57 -9.60
CA ASN A 66 -5.37 5.12 -9.36
C ASN A 66 -6.06 4.76 -8.03
N GLY A 67 -6.80 5.69 -7.43
CA GLY A 67 -7.47 5.48 -6.14
C GLY A 67 -8.45 4.31 -6.11
N GLY A 68 -9.04 3.97 -7.27
CA GLY A 68 -9.95 2.84 -7.43
C GLY A 68 -9.26 1.47 -7.53
N MET A 69 -7.95 1.41 -7.74
CA MET A 69 -7.20 0.15 -7.82
C MET A 69 -7.03 -0.49 -6.44
N ASP A 70 -6.72 -1.79 -6.40
CA ASP A 70 -6.40 -2.47 -5.14
C ASP A 70 -5.27 -1.76 -4.39
N SER A 71 -5.34 -1.74 -3.06
CA SER A 71 -4.35 -1.12 -2.18
C SER A 71 -2.95 -1.72 -2.32
N ALA A 72 -2.79 -2.92 -2.89
CA ALA A 72 -1.50 -3.48 -3.27
C ALA A 72 -0.76 -2.67 -4.36
N SER A 73 -1.46 -1.79 -5.09
CA SER A 73 -0.89 -0.89 -6.10
C SER A 73 0.13 0.11 -5.55
N VAL A 74 0.29 0.22 -4.22
CA VAL A 74 1.40 0.97 -3.60
C VAL A 74 2.78 0.51 -4.05
N ILE A 75 2.91 -0.73 -4.55
CA ILE A 75 4.16 -1.22 -5.15
C ILE A 75 4.62 -0.33 -6.32
N THR A 76 3.67 0.19 -7.10
CA THR A 76 3.95 1.06 -8.26
C THR A 76 4.63 2.37 -7.87
N VAL A 77 4.44 2.83 -6.63
CA VAL A 77 5.12 4.02 -6.10
C VAL A 77 6.59 3.70 -5.85
N ILE A 78 6.89 2.53 -5.28
CA ILE A 78 8.27 2.08 -5.03
C ILE A 78 9.00 1.86 -6.36
N GLU A 79 8.34 1.21 -7.31
CA GLU A 79 8.85 0.97 -8.67
C GLU A 79 9.28 2.26 -9.36
N ARG A 80 8.44 3.30 -9.29
CA ARG A 80 8.77 4.63 -9.84
C ARG A 80 9.95 5.28 -9.12
N LEU A 81 10.02 5.18 -7.80
CA LEU A 81 11.13 5.75 -7.02
C LEU A 81 12.46 5.04 -7.31
N ALA A 82 12.41 3.75 -7.65
CA ALA A 82 13.58 2.92 -7.92
C ALA A 82 13.91 2.79 -9.41
N ASP A 83 13.15 3.44 -10.30
CA ASP A 83 13.25 3.32 -11.76
C ASP A 83 13.33 1.86 -12.24
N THR A 84 12.47 1.00 -11.68
CA THR A 84 12.43 -0.43 -11.98
C THR A 84 11.04 -1.02 -11.77
N VAL A 85 10.80 -2.21 -12.30
CA VAL A 85 9.52 -2.93 -12.16
C VAL A 85 9.77 -4.29 -11.53
N VAL A 86 9.00 -4.63 -10.51
CA VAL A 86 9.08 -5.93 -9.83
C VAL A 86 8.55 -7.01 -10.76
N LYS A 87 9.35 -8.04 -11.01
CA LYS A 87 9.01 -9.17 -11.88
C LYS A 87 9.40 -10.49 -11.23
N THR A 88 8.73 -11.57 -11.58
CA THR A 88 9.23 -12.92 -11.26
C THR A 88 10.59 -13.12 -11.93
N LYS A 89 11.53 -13.80 -11.26
CA LYS A 89 12.65 -14.42 -11.96
C LYS A 89 12.07 -15.49 -12.87
N GLY A 90 12.25 -15.33 -14.18
CA GLY A 90 12.10 -16.40 -15.15
C GLY A 90 13.15 -17.48 -14.94
#